data_AF-A0A357WUV5-F1
#
_entry.id   AF-A0A357WUV5-F1
#
_cell.length_a   1.000
_cell.length_b   1.000
_cell.length_c   1.000
_cell.angle_alpha   90.00
_cell.angle_beta   90.00
_cell.angle_gamma   90.00
#
_symmetry.space_group_name_H-M   'P 1'
#
loop_
_entity.id
_entity.type
_entity.pdbx_description
1 polymer ?
#
loop_
_entity_poly.entity_id
_entity_poly.type
_entity_poly.pdbx_seq_one_letter_code
_entity_poly.pdbx_strand_id
1 'polypeptide(L)' 'GYRTAGQWFRQNDLAREAMEMFLRGEDYESALDIFWELYNGMVFTGEYSVLLQWMECIPEEYHRNDVIFCSA' A
#
# COMPACT_ATOMS: atom_id res chain seq x y z
N GLY A 1 -13.51 -6.69 -10.85
CA GLY A 1 -13.67 -6.03 -9.53
C GLY A 1 -12.35 -5.40 -9.11
N TYR A 2 -12.33 -4.64 -8.02
CA TYR A 2 -11.14 -3.91 -7.57
C TYR A 2 -9.90 -4.81 -7.41
N ARG A 3 -10.04 -5.99 -6.80
CA ARG A 3 -8.96 -7.00 -6.72
C ARG A 3 -8.37 -7.38 -8.08
N THR A 4 -9.21 -7.71 -9.06
CA THR A 4 -8.76 -8.08 -10.42
C THR A 4 -8.06 -6.91 -11.11
N ALA A 5 -8.56 -5.68 -10.92
CA ALA A 5 -7.92 -4.49 -11.46
C ALA A 5 -6.55 -4.25 -10.81
N GLY A 6 -6.45 -4.38 -9.48
CA GLY A 6 -5.18 -4.28 -8.76
C GLY A 6 -4.14 -5.30 -9.23
N GLN A 7 -4.55 -6.56 -9.41
CA GLN A 7 -3.68 -7.60 -9.97
C GLN A 7 -3.21 -7.27 -11.39
N TRP A 8 -4.09 -6.75 -12.24
CA TRP A 8 -3.72 -6.33 -13.59
C TRP A 8 -2.72 -5.18 -13.56
N PHE A 9 -2.93 -4.14 -12.75
CA PHE A 9 -1.98 -3.04 -12.62
C PHE A 9 -0.62 -3.52 -12.12
N ARG A 10 -0.60 -4.42 -11.12
CA ARG A 10 0.65 -4.99 -10.59
C ARG A 10 1.44 -5.75 -11.65
N GLN A 11 0.77 -6.53 -12.49
CA GLN A 11 1.41 -7.28 -13.58
C GLN A 11 1.98 -6.39 -14.70
N ASN A 12 1.58 -5.11 -14.74
CA ASN A 12 2.02 -4.13 -15.74
C ASN A 12 2.96 -3.07 -15.11
N ASP A 13 3.58 -3.37 -13.97
CA ASP A 13 4.50 -2.48 -13.24
C ASP A 13 3.88 -1.15 -12.80
N LEU A 14 2.56 -1.11 -12.67
CA LEU A 14 1.77 0.06 -12.21
C LEU A 14 1.42 -0.10 -10.72
N ALA A 15 2.46 -0.11 -9.88
CA ALA A 15 2.34 -0.44 -8.47
C ALA A 15 1.47 0.58 -7.68
N ARG A 16 1.49 1.87 -8.04
CA ARG A 16 0.66 2.89 -7.36
C ARG A 16 -0.82 2.69 -7.65
N GLU A 17 -1.16 2.46 -8.91
CA GLU A 17 -2.53 2.18 -9.35
C GLU A 17 -3.03 0.86 -8.76
N ALA A 18 -2.15 -0.14 -8.66
CA ALA A 18 -2.45 -1.38 -7.97
C ALA A 18 -2.76 -1.16 -6.48
N MET A 19 -1.96 -0.34 -5.79
CA MET A 19 -2.20 0.07 -4.39
C MET A 19 -3.59 0.67 -4.21
N GLU A 20 -3.96 1.65 -5.04
CA GLU A 20 -5.27 2.30 -4.98
C GLU A 20 -6.42 1.31 -5.19
N MET A 21 -6.27 0.37 -6.12
CA MET A 21 -7.29 -0.64 -6.37
C MET A 21 -7.41 -1.64 -5.20
N PHE A 22 -6.31 -2.05 -4.58
CA PHE A 22 -6.36 -2.94 -3.43
C PHE A 22 -6.98 -2.26 -2.20
N LEU A 23 -6.64 -1.01 -1.93
CA LEU A 23 -7.28 -0.23 -0.86
C LEU A 23 -8.79 -0.09 -1.10
N ARG A 24 -9.22 0.26 -2.32
CA ARG A 24 -10.67 0.35 -2.67
C ARG A 24 -11.39 -0.99 -2.61
N GLY A 25 -10.66 -2.08 -2.84
CA GLY A 25 -11.17 -3.44 -2.77
C GLY A 25 -11.11 -4.06 -1.38
N GLU A 26 -10.66 -3.32 -0.36
CA GLU A 26 -10.42 -3.79 1.01
C GLU A 26 -9.48 -5.02 1.05
N ASP A 27 -8.60 -5.12 0.05
CA ASP A 27 -7.59 -6.18 -0.07
C ASP A 27 -6.31 -5.72 0.61
N TYR A 28 -6.38 -5.58 1.93
CA TYR A 28 -5.34 -4.96 2.74
C TYR A 28 -4.03 -5.74 2.78
N GLU A 29 -4.08 -7.07 2.70
CA GLU A 29 -2.88 -7.91 2.59
C GLU A 29 -2.12 -7.61 1.29
N SER A 30 -2.83 -7.52 0.16
CA SER A 30 -2.21 -7.17 -1.13
C SER A 30 -1.74 -5.71 -1.15
N ALA A 31 -2.46 -4.80 -0.48
CA ALA A 31 -2.06 -3.41 -0.34
C ALA A 31 -0.77 -3.27 0.49
N LEU A 32 -0.63 -4.02 1.59
CA LEU A 32 0.59 -4.00 2.41
C LEU A 32 1.81 -4.53 1.66
N ASP A 33 1.65 -5.57 0.85
CA ASP A 33 2.75 -6.10 0.03
C ASP A 33 3.29 -5.03 -0.94
N ILE A 34 2.40 -4.29 -1.60
CA ILE A 34 2.78 -3.15 -2.46
C ILE A 34 3.35 -1.98 -1.66
N PHE A 35 2.76 -1.68 -0.50
CA PHE A 35 3.24 -0.61 0.37
C PHE A 35 4.72 -0.82 0.70
N TRP A 36 5.10 -2.04 1.09
CA TRP A 36 6.49 -2.37 1.43
C TRP A 36 7.42 -2.38 0.22
N GLU A 37 6.93 -2.78 -0.95
CA GLU A 37 7.67 -2.69 -2.21
C GLU A 37 8.05 -1.24 -2.54
N LEU A 38 7.13 -0.31 -2.34
CA LEU A 38 7.30 1.11 -2.68
C LEU A 38 7.95 1.95 -1.57
N TYR A 39 7.88 1.49 -0.31
CA TYR A 39 8.24 2.25 0.88
C TYR A 39 9.61 2.93 0.78
N ASN A 40 10.67 2.15 0.49
CA ASN A 40 12.04 2.67 0.46
C ASN A 40 12.23 3.73 -0.64
N GLY A 41 11.64 3.51 -1.82
CA GLY A 41 11.70 4.46 -2.92
C GLY A 41 11.00 5.77 -2.57
N MET A 42 9.82 5.68 -1.96
CA MET A 42 9.02 6.85 -1.57
C MET A 42 9.61 7.63 -0.40
N VAL A 43 10.24 6.95 0.57
CA VAL A 43 11.01 7.61 1.65
C VAL A 43 12.17 8.40 1.05
N PHE A 44 12.91 7.79 0.12
CA PHE A 44 14.04 8.46 -0.53
C PHE A 44 13.62 9.68 -1.37
N THR A 45 12.46 9.62 -2.03
CA THR A 45 11.91 10.75 -2.81
C THR A 45 11.15 11.78 -1.97
N GLY A 46 10.93 11.50 -0.68
CA GLY A 46 10.25 12.40 0.25
C GLY A 46 8.72 12.38 0.18
N GLU A 47 8.12 11.35 -0.41
CA GLU A 47 6.68 11.21 -0.62
C GLU A 47 5.93 10.71 0.63
N TYR A 48 6.31 11.22 1.80
CA TYR A 48 5.79 10.79 3.11
C TYR A 48 4.29 10.96 3.27
N SER A 49 3.71 12.03 2.71
CA SER A 49 2.27 12.30 2.81
C SER A 49 1.43 11.22 2.12
N VAL A 50 1.92 10.66 1.01
CA VAL A 50 1.23 9.59 0.29
C VAL A 50 1.35 8.27 1.06
N LEU A 51 2.53 7.98 1.61
CA LEU A 51 2.72 6.83 2.50
C LEU A 51 1.77 6.89 3.69
N LEU A 52 1.70 8.03 4.39
CA LEU A 52 0.82 8.20 5.54
C LEU A 52 -0.65 8.01 5.17
N GLN A 53 -1.10 8.62 4.06
CA GLN A 53 -2.47 8.46 3.60
C GLN A 53 -2.82 6.99 3.32
N TRP A 54 -1.91 6.23 2.72
CA TRP A 54 -2.11 4.80 2.50
C TRP A 54 -2.15 4.01 3.81
N MET A 55 -1.29 4.35 4.78
CA MET A 55 -1.30 3.74 6.10
C MET A 55 -2.62 3.95 6.84
N GLU A 56 -3.17 5.17 6.80
CA GLU A 56 -4.45 5.51 7.43
C GLU A 56 -5.64 4.76 6.81
N CYS A 57 -5.52 4.30 5.56
CA CYS A 57 -6.55 3.52 4.89
C CYS A 57 -6.54 2.04 5.27
N ILE A 58 -5.45 1.54 5.88
CA ILE A 58 -5.29 0.12 6.24
C ILE A 58 -5.64 -0.05 7.72
N PRO A 59 -6.60 -0.93 8.07
CA PRO A 59 -6.97 -1.16 9.46
C PRO A 59 -5.79 -1.71 10.28
N GLU A 60 -5.69 -1.27 11.53
CA GLU A 60 -4.58 -1.62 12.44
C GLU A 60 -4.33 -3.12 12.58
N GLU A 61 -5.39 -3.94 12.53
CA GLU A 61 -5.28 -5.40 12.65
C GLU A 61 -4.35 -6.04 11.59
N TYR A 62 -4.17 -5.39 10.43
CA TYR A 62 -3.33 -5.89 9.34
C TYR A 62 -1.85 -5.51 9.49
N HIS A 63 -1.54 -4.46 10.26
CA HIS A 63 -0.18 -3.92 10.40
C HIS A 63 0.31 -3.75 11.84
N ARG A 64 -0.45 -4.24 12.83
CA ARG A 64 -0.11 -4.17 14.26
C ARG A 64 1.29 -4.68 14.61
N ASN A 65 1.80 -5.64 13.85
CA ASN A 65 3.14 -6.22 14.10
C ASN A 65 4.25 -5.54 13.29
N ASP A 66 3.90 -4.58 12.43
CA ASP A 66 4.88 -3.87 11.61
C ASP A 66 5.45 -2.68 12.38
N VAL A 67 6.74 -2.76 12.71
CA VAL A 67 7.45 -1.79 13.56
C VAL A 67 7.37 -0.37 13.00
N ILE A 68 7.34 -0.24 11.67
CA ILE A 68 7.27 1.05 10.97
C ILE A 68 5.91 1.72 11.20
N PHE A 69 4.82 0.96 11.28
CA PHE A 69 3.49 1.49 11.60
C PHE A 69 3.38 1.93 13.06
N CYS A 70 4.11 1.29 13.99
CA CYS A 70 4.16 1.72 15.39
C CYS A 70 4.98 3.01 15.63
N SER A 71 5.80 3.41 14.67
CA SER A 71 6.68 4.60 14.76
C SER A 71 6.17 5.83 14.01
N ALA A 72 5.05 5.70 13.29
CA ALA A 72 4.40 6.78 12.54
C ALA A 72 3.44 7.61 13.40
#